data_AF-A0AAX6GKT5-F1
#
_entry.id   AF-A0AAX6GKT5-F1
#
_cell.length_a   1.000
_cell.length_b   1.000
_cell.length_c   1.000
_cell.angle_alpha   90.00
_cell.angle_beta   90.00
_cell.angle_gamma   90.00
#
_symmetry.space_group_name_H-M   'P 1'
#
loop_
_entity.id
_entity.type
_entity.pdbx_description
1 polymer ?
#
loop_
_entity_poly.entity_id
_entity_poly.type
_entity_poly.pdbx_seq_one_letter_code
_entity_poly.pdbx_strand_id
1 'polypeptide(L)'
;MGKCSSSSSPLRLFFLLSLLVLHFTFAQSDLVISKVDRKIDLTSHIVRSISTLKVENVGPGVVSEVLFAIPNMQAKNLANMKSMYSEGKGKGSSVDLPIALVNPEGMPAELTFYSVALPKGLEQGKSLTFSVLAIYTHSLTPFPEEITQADVQLVVYQDTAYFLSPYAVKVQTLSIMLPSGRVESYTKHPNGKLVESEIKYGPFDNLPAFSYSPVIVHFENNQPFAVAQELVREIEISHWGNVQVTEHYNLVHGGARNKGGFSRLDYQARPSIRGASSFRHLVARLPPRAHSVYYRDEIGNISTSHLWGDSRKMQLEIEPRYPMLGGWRTSFTTGYGLPLEDFLFEKEGNRFLNITFGCPMDEVLIDNLIVKAMFCLKGQKKYMFPPHFLQSNGMR
;
A
#
# COMPACT_ATOMS: atom_id res chain seq x y z
N MET A 1 -69.26 -53.63 -30.25
CA MET A 1 -67.83 -53.37 -30.55
C MET A 1 -67.40 -52.18 -29.70
N GLY A 2 -66.28 -52.14 -28.96
CA GLY A 2 -65.33 -53.21 -28.61
C GLY A 2 -64.02 -52.65 -28.02
N LYS A 3 -63.77 -52.89 -26.71
CA LYS A 3 -62.48 -52.90 -25.98
C LYS A 3 -61.60 -51.62 -25.86
N CYS A 4 -60.92 -51.55 -24.70
CA CYS A 4 -59.65 -50.83 -24.40
C CYS A 4 -59.68 -49.28 -24.47
N SER A 5 -58.78 -48.49 -23.85
CA SER A 5 -57.80 -48.62 -22.73
C SER A 5 -57.22 -47.21 -22.46
N SER A 6 -56.73 -46.79 -21.29
CA SER A 6 -56.54 -47.40 -19.95
C SER A 6 -56.36 -46.28 -18.90
N SER A 7 -56.43 -46.60 -17.60
CA SER A 7 -56.28 -45.64 -16.49
C SER A 7 -54.82 -45.27 -16.15
N SER A 8 -54.57 -44.00 -15.84
CA SER A 8 -53.51 -43.60 -14.89
C SER A 8 -53.85 -42.28 -14.18
N SER A 9 -53.84 -42.31 -12.85
CA SER A 9 -54.07 -41.16 -11.98
C SER A 9 -52.76 -40.39 -11.74
N PRO A 10 -52.78 -39.04 -11.67
CA PRO A 10 -51.59 -38.28 -11.35
C PRO A 10 -51.25 -38.37 -9.86
N LEU A 11 -50.15 -39.05 -9.55
CA LEU A 11 -49.58 -39.14 -8.21
C LEU A 11 -49.06 -37.78 -7.76
N ARG A 12 -49.60 -37.20 -6.67
CA ARG A 12 -49.12 -35.94 -6.11
C ARG A 12 -47.75 -36.13 -5.44
N LEU A 13 -46.68 -35.74 -6.13
CA LEU A 13 -45.34 -35.72 -5.56
C LEU A 13 -45.12 -34.42 -4.78
N PHE A 14 -45.23 -34.47 -3.45
CA PHE A 14 -44.85 -33.36 -2.58
C PHE A 14 -43.32 -33.22 -2.55
N PHE A 15 -42.79 -32.23 -3.28
CA PHE A 15 -41.39 -31.83 -3.16
C PHE A 15 -41.23 -30.98 -1.89
N LEU A 16 -40.84 -31.64 -0.79
CA LEU A 16 -40.35 -30.98 0.42
C LEU A 16 -38.96 -30.40 0.13
N LEU A 17 -38.91 -29.11 -0.23
CA LEU A 17 -37.66 -28.37 -0.38
C LEU A 17 -37.06 -28.13 1.01
N SER A 18 -36.27 -29.08 1.50
CA SER A 18 -35.50 -28.90 2.74
C SER A 18 -34.43 -27.84 2.53
N LEU A 19 -34.72 -26.62 2.97
CA LEU A 19 -33.77 -25.51 2.96
C LEU A 19 -32.62 -25.85 3.94
N LEU A 20 -31.53 -26.41 3.42
CA LEU A 20 -30.34 -26.72 4.20
C LEU A 20 -29.62 -25.41 4.56
N VAL A 21 -30.08 -24.76 5.63
CA VAL A 21 -29.37 -23.62 6.22
C VAL A 21 -28.08 -24.16 6.83
N LEU A 22 -26.98 -24.02 6.10
CA LEU A 22 -25.62 -24.21 6.61
C LEU A 22 -25.36 -23.17 7.71
N HIS A 23 -25.68 -23.56 8.93
CA HIS A 23 -25.29 -22.83 10.13
C HIS A 23 -23.79 -23.00 10.31
N PHE A 24 -23.01 -22.11 9.69
CA PHE A 24 -21.64 -21.88 10.14
C PHE A 24 -21.72 -21.32 11.55
N THR A 25 -21.55 -22.19 12.54
CA THR A 25 -21.27 -21.79 13.92
C THR A 25 -19.85 -21.22 13.98
N PHE A 26 -19.68 -20.01 13.46
CA PHE A 26 -18.56 -19.18 13.86
C PHE A 26 -18.60 -19.06 15.37
N ALA A 27 -17.50 -19.41 16.05
CA ALA A 27 -17.37 -19.20 17.47
C ALA A 27 -17.71 -17.74 17.78
N GLN A 28 -18.72 -17.52 18.64
CA GLN A 28 -19.19 -16.18 18.93
C GLN A 28 -18.04 -15.40 19.54
N SER A 29 -17.52 -14.43 18.79
CA SER A 29 -16.32 -13.72 19.23
C SER A 29 -16.62 -12.84 20.43
N ASP A 30 -15.73 -12.90 21.42
CA ASP A 30 -15.71 -12.00 22.57
C ASP A 30 -15.53 -10.52 22.17
N LEU A 31 -15.12 -10.22 20.93
CA LEU A 31 -14.90 -8.87 20.43
C LEU A 31 -15.99 -8.38 19.46
N VAL A 32 -16.37 -7.11 19.62
CA VAL A 32 -17.25 -6.38 18.70
C VAL A 32 -16.57 -5.06 18.30
N ILE A 33 -16.64 -4.71 17.01
CA ILE A 33 -16.17 -3.41 16.53
C ILE A 33 -17.29 -2.39 16.73
N SER A 34 -17.17 -1.57 17.77
CA SER A 34 -18.17 -0.55 18.11
C SER A 34 -18.20 0.62 17.11
N LYS A 35 -17.06 0.92 16.49
CA LYS A 35 -16.95 1.86 15.36
C LYS A 35 -15.74 1.52 14.49
N VAL A 36 -15.87 1.65 13.17
CA VAL A 36 -14.71 1.73 12.27
C VAL A 36 -14.86 2.88 11.27
N ASP A 37 -13.83 3.72 11.18
CA ASP A 37 -13.71 4.74 10.14
C ASP A 37 -12.57 4.34 9.20
N ARG A 38 -12.89 3.98 7.96
CA ARG A 38 -11.90 3.61 6.94
C ARG A 38 -11.68 4.77 5.96
N LYS A 39 -10.42 5.14 5.76
CA LYS A 39 -10.00 6.17 4.80
C LYS A 39 -9.03 5.55 3.81
N ILE A 40 -9.35 5.63 2.52
CA ILE A 40 -8.51 5.14 1.43
C ILE A 40 -8.02 6.35 0.65
N ASP A 41 -6.72 6.50 0.59
CA ASP A 41 -6.04 7.52 -0.20
C ASP A 41 -5.62 6.92 -1.54
N LEU A 42 -6.20 7.42 -2.62
CA LEU A 42 -5.89 7.11 -4.01
C LEU A 42 -5.25 8.32 -4.74
N THR A 43 -4.78 9.33 -4.00
CA THR A 43 -4.24 10.57 -4.59
C THR A 43 -2.93 10.33 -5.35
N SER A 44 -2.15 9.30 -5.00
CA SER A 44 -0.99 8.84 -5.77
C SER A 44 -1.20 7.44 -6.35
N HIS A 45 -0.18 6.87 -7.00
CA HIS A 45 -0.26 5.50 -7.50
C HIS A 45 -0.09 4.42 -6.41
N ILE A 46 0.29 4.84 -5.19
CA ILE A 46 0.47 3.97 -4.02
C ILE A 46 -0.75 4.13 -3.12
N VAL A 47 -1.57 3.09 -3.01
CA VAL A 47 -2.83 3.14 -2.25
C VAL A 47 -2.55 3.04 -0.75
N ARG A 48 -3.10 3.97 0.04
CA ARG A 48 -2.93 3.96 1.52
C ARG A 48 -4.31 3.84 2.18
N SER A 49 -4.54 2.77 2.92
CA SER A 49 -5.78 2.54 3.68
C SER A 49 -5.51 2.70 5.17
N ILE A 50 -6.18 3.64 5.83
CA ILE A 50 -6.16 3.84 7.28
C ILE A 50 -7.52 3.41 7.82
N SER A 51 -7.53 2.36 8.65
CA SER A 51 -8.71 1.87 9.36
C SER A 51 -8.61 2.21 10.84
N THR A 52 -9.34 3.23 11.31
CA THR A 52 -9.43 3.56 12.75
C THR A 52 -10.54 2.73 13.39
N LEU A 53 -10.16 1.83 14.29
CA LEU A 53 -11.00 0.80 14.92
C LEU A 53 -11.22 1.12 16.39
N LYS A 54 -12.48 1.16 16.83
CA LYS A 54 -12.85 1.13 18.26
C LYS A 54 -13.42 -0.24 18.60
N VAL A 55 -12.58 -1.10 19.17
CA VAL A 55 -12.91 -2.48 19.55
C VAL A 55 -13.41 -2.51 21.00
N GLU A 56 -14.42 -3.32 21.27
CA GLU A 56 -15.08 -3.51 22.57
C GLU A 56 -15.09 -5.00 22.89
N ASN A 57 -14.66 -5.37 24.11
CA ASN A 57 -14.77 -6.74 24.59
C ASN A 57 -16.12 -6.95 25.28
N VAL A 58 -16.97 -7.80 24.72
CA VAL A 58 -18.27 -8.21 25.27
C VAL A 58 -18.21 -9.56 25.99
N GLY A 59 -17.17 -10.36 25.70
CA GLY A 59 -16.96 -11.67 26.30
C GLY A 59 -16.44 -11.64 27.73
N PRO A 60 -16.47 -12.78 28.44
CA PRO A 60 -15.99 -12.88 29.83
C PRO A 60 -14.45 -12.98 29.92
N GLY A 61 -13.76 -13.40 28.86
CA GLY A 61 -12.31 -13.55 28.81
C GLY A 61 -11.58 -12.21 28.64
N VAL A 62 -10.33 -12.12 29.10
CA VAL A 62 -9.45 -10.99 28.77
C VAL A 62 -8.81 -11.24 27.42
N VAL A 63 -8.96 -10.31 26.47
CA VAL A 63 -8.46 -10.48 25.10
C VAL A 63 -7.18 -9.68 24.87
N SER A 64 -6.10 -10.34 24.46
CA SER A 64 -4.79 -9.72 24.23
C SER A 64 -4.48 -9.35 22.78
N GLU A 65 -5.31 -9.77 21.82
CA GLU A 65 -5.06 -9.59 20.39
C GLU A 65 -6.35 -9.35 19.59
N VAL A 66 -6.21 -8.71 18.42
CA VAL A 66 -7.33 -8.42 17.51
C VAL A 66 -6.95 -8.86 16.10
N LEU A 67 -7.81 -9.65 15.46
CA LEU A 67 -7.64 -10.13 14.10
C LEU A 67 -8.10 -9.10 13.07
N PHE A 68 -7.24 -8.85 12.08
CA PHE A 68 -7.49 -8.00 10.92
C PHE A 68 -7.45 -8.87 9.66
N ALA A 69 -8.49 -8.80 8.82
CA ALA A 69 -8.62 -9.63 7.62
C ALA A 69 -8.43 -8.80 6.34
N ILE A 70 -7.68 -9.35 5.38
CA ILE A 70 -7.49 -8.77 4.04
C ILE A 70 -7.82 -9.84 2.99
N PRO A 71 -8.62 -9.55 1.94
CA PRO A 71 -8.79 -10.45 0.80
C PRO A 71 -7.46 -10.83 0.16
N ASN A 72 -7.25 -12.10 -0.17
CA ASN A 72 -5.98 -12.59 -0.73
C ASN A 72 -5.52 -11.86 -2.00
N MET A 73 -6.45 -11.28 -2.77
CA MET A 73 -6.12 -10.44 -3.94
C MET A 73 -5.41 -9.14 -3.54
N GLN A 74 -5.85 -8.48 -2.46
CA GLN A 74 -5.23 -7.29 -1.91
C GLN A 74 -3.98 -7.62 -1.07
N ALA A 75 -3.97 -8.76 -0.37
CA ALA A 75 -2.83 -9.18 0.46
C ALA A 75 -1.56 -9.42 -0.36
N LYS A 76 -1.68 -9.94 -1.59
CA LYS A 76 -0.56 -10.06 -2.56
C LYS A 76 0.12 -8.72 -2.90
N ASN A 77 -0.65 -7.64 -2.80
CA ASN A 77 -0.25 -6.27 -3.13
C ASN A 77 0.12 -5.45 -1.88
N LEU A 78 0.12 -6.04 -0.69
CA LEU A 78 0.41 -5.35 0.57
C LEU A 78 1.93 -5.15 0.74
N ALA A 79 2.40 -3.91 0.59
CA ALA A 79 3.81 -3.55 0.74
C ALA A 79 4.21 -3.18 2.17
N ASN A 80 3.26 -2.70 2.99
CA ASN A 80 3.50 -2.44 4.41
C ASN A 80 2.19 -2.45 5.21
N MET A 81 2.25 -2.89 6.47
CA MET A 81 1.18 -2.70 7.45
C MET A 81 1.76 -2.24 8.78
N LYS A 82 1.14 -1.24 9.40
CA LYS A 82 1.47 -0.73 10.74
C LYS A 82 0.20 -0.47 11.55
N SER A 83 0.26 -0.71 12.85
CA SER A 83 -0.81 -0.39 13.79
C SER A 83 -0.33 0.67 14.77
N MET A 84 -1.10 1.75 14.90
CA MET A 84 -0.81 2.92 15.71
C MET A 84 -1.82 3.04 16.86
N TYR A 85 -1.31 3.17 18.08
CA TYR A 85 -2.08 3.41 19.29
C TYR A 85 -1.65 4.71 19.98
N SER A 86 -2.58 5.41 20.63
CA SER A 86 -2.28 6.61 21.41
C SER A 86 -3.05 6.60 22.73
N GLU A 87 -2.33 6.66 23.85
CA GLU A 87 -2.90 6.63 25.19
C GLU A 87 -3.31 8.06 25.63
N GLY A 88 -4.51 8.49 25.22
CA GLY A 88 -5.13 9.75 25.68
C GLY A 88 -5.67 10.67 24.57
N LYS A 89 -6.47 11.68 24.95
CA LYS A 89 -7.06 12.68 24.02
C LYS A 89 -6.09 13.85 23.69
N GLY A 90 -4.85 13.56 23.34
CA GLY A 90 -3.84 14.60 23.06
C GLY A 90 -2.87 14.22 21.94
N LYS A 91 -1.98 15.15 21.57
CA LYS A 91 -0.82 14.88 20.70
C LYS A 91 0.27 14.10 21.46
N GLY A 92 -0.09 12.98 22.09
CA GLY A 92 0.86 12.05 22.70
C GLY A 92 1.63 11.29 21.62
N SER A 93 2.79 10.72 21.99
CA SER A 93 3.53 9.85 21.08
C SER A 93 2.65 8.67 20.66
N SER A 94 2.52 8.43 19.36
CA SER A 94 1.94 7.18 18.86
C SER A 94 2.89 6.04 19.19
N VAL A 95 2.34 4.92 19.65
CA VAL A 95 3.06 3.67 19.88
C VAL A 95 2.67 2.69 18.79
N ASP A 96 3.65 2.08 18.14
CA ASP A 96 3.42 1.02 17.16
C ASP A 96 3.06 -0.28 17.91
N LEU A 97 1.89 -0.84 17.63
CA LEU A 97 1.48 -2.16 18.14
C LEU A 97 2.08 -3.26 17.25
N PRO A 98 2.56 -4.39 17.82
CA PRO A 98 3.06 -5.51 17.02
C PRO A 98 1.99 -6.13 16.13
N ILE A 99 2.36 -6.46 14.89
CA ILE A 99 1.52 -7.21 13.94
C ILE A 99 2.23 -8.51 13.56
N ALA A 100 1.49 -9.62 13.59
CA ALA A 100 1.94 -10.92 13.13
C ALA A 100 0.97 -11.51 12.08
N LEU A 101 1.50 -12.17 11.05
CA LEU A 101 0.69 -12.98 10.14
C LEU A 101 0.23 -14.25 10.87
N VAL A 102 -1.06 -14.59 10.79
CA VAL A 102 -1.66 -15.73 11.52
C VAL A 102 -2.60 -16.53 10.63
N ASN A 103 -2.69 -17.84 10.88
CA ASN A 103 -3.59 -18.77 10.19
C ASN A 103 -4.59 -19.39 11.19
N PRO A 104 -5.59 -18.63 11.66
CA PRO A 104 -6.62 -19.14 12.58
C PRO A 104 -7.46 -20.26 11.97
N GLU A 105 -7.72 -21.31 12.74
CA GLU A 105 -8.56 -22.43 12.31
C GLU A 105 -10.02 -21.99 12.07
N GLY A 106 -10.68 -22.62 11.09
CA GLY A 106 -12.09 -22.37 10.77
C GLY A 106 -12.40 -21.06 10.04
N MET A 107 -11.39 -20.26 9.67
CA MET A 107 -11.59 -19.01 8.93
C MET A 107 -11.60 -19.21 7.40
N PRO A 108 -12.24 -18.29 6.63
CA PRO A 108 -12.30 -18.38 5.15
C PRO A 108 -10.91 -18.36 4.50
N ALA A 109 -10.67 -19.29 3.56
CA ALA A 109 -9.37 -19.46 2.90
C ALA A 109 -9.04 -18.33 1.90
N GLU A 110 -10.04 -17.55 1.48
CA GLU A 110 -9.93 -16.40 0.59
C GLU A 110 -9.34 -15.16 1.29
N LEU A 111 -9.12 -15.24 2.61
CA LEU A 111 -8.68 -14.14 3.46
C LEU A 111 -7.33 -14.44 4.13
N THR A 112 -6.46 -13.44 4.15
CA THR A 112 -5.21 -13.42 4.90
C THR A 112 -5.45 -12.69 6.22
N PHE A 113 -5.03 -13.29 7.35
CA PHE A 113 -5.26 -12.74 8.69
C PHE A 113 -3.98 -12.24 9.34
N TYR A 114 -4.09 -11.09 9.99
CA TYR A 114 -3.05 -10.48 10.80
C TYR A 114 -3.56 -10.30 12.23
N SER A 115 -2.77 -10.72 13.22
CA SER A 115 -3.03 -10.44 14.62
C SER A 115 -2.33 -9.15 15.02
N VAL A 116 -3.07 -8.22 15.65
CA VAL A 116 -2.56 -7.00 16.27
C VAL A 116 -2.53 -7.20 17.79
N ALA A 117 -1.34 -7.21 18.38
CA ALA A 117 -1.18 -7.38 19.82
C ALA A 117 -1.55 -6.09 20.58
N LEU A 118 -2.42 -6.21 21.57
CA LEU A 118 -2.88 -5.07 22.38
C LEU A 118 -1.85 -4.71 23.45
N PRO A 119 -1.71 -3.42 23.82
CA PRO A 119 -0.68 -2.97 24.77
C PRO A 119 -0.94 -3.46 26.21
N LYS A 120 -2.21 -3.71 26.53
CA LYS A 120 -2.71 -4.31 27.78
C LYS A 120 -3.90 -5.19 27.38
N GLY A 121 -4.13 -6.30 28.09
CA GLY A 121 -5.29 -7.15 27.87
C GLY A 121 -6.60 -6.38 28.03
N LEU A 122 -7.51 -6.53 27.07
CA LEU A 122 -8.81 -5.88 27.06
C LEU A 122 -9.78 -6.70 27.91
N GLU A 123 -10.08 -6.24 29.12
CA GLU A 123 -11.08 -6.85 30.01
C GLU A 123 -12.52 -6.65 29.50
N GLN A 124 -13.45 -7.47 29.98
CA GLN A 124 -14.87 -7.37 29.68
C GLN A 124 -15.42 -5.96 29.89
N GLY A 125 -16.23 -5.48 28.94
CA GLY A 125 -16.85 -4.16 28.94
C GLY A 125 -15.89 -3.00 28.62
N LYS A 126 -14.58 -3.23 28.52
CA LYS A 126 -13.62 -2.20 28.12
C LYS A 126 -13.57 -2.07 26.60
N SER A 127 -13.17 -0.87 26.13
CA SER A 127 -12.95 -0.61 24.70
C SER A 127 -11.61 0.09 24.47
N LEU A 128 -11.00 -0.21 23.33
CA LEU A 128 -9.72 0.33 22.88
C LEU A 128 -9.89 0.96 21.50
N THR A 129 -9.21 2.08 21.23
CA THR A 129 -9.15 2.67 19.88
C THR A 129 -7.72 2.64 19.36
N PHE A 130 -7.52 2.07 18.18
CA PHE A 130 -6.24 2.06 17.46
C PHE A 130 -6.49 2.25 15.96
N SER A 131 -5.45 2.52 15.18
CA SER A 131 -5.56 2.64 13.72
C SER A 131 -4.60 1.68 13.02
N VAL A 132 -5.04 1.05 11.93
CA VAL A 132 -4.19 0.22 11.07
C VAL A 132 -3.98 0.96 9.75
N LEU A 133 -2.72 1.28 9.42
CA LEU A 133 -2.29 1.76 8.12
C LEU A 133 -1.81 0.56 7.30
N ALA A 134 -2.49 0.28 6.19
CA ALA A 134 -2.05 -0.65 5.15
C ALA A 134 -1.66 0.13 3.89
N ILE A 135 -0.51 -0.21 3.31
CA ILE A 135 0.02 0.40 2.08
C ILE A 135 0.04 -0.67 1.00
N TYR A 136 -0.68 -0.43 -0.10
CA TYR A 136 -0.78 -1.35 -1.21
C TYR A 136 -0.12 -0.79 -2.48
N THR A 137 0.65 -1.62 -3.15
CA THR A 137 1.23 -1.39 -4.47
C THR A 137 0.34 -2.04 -5.54
N HIS A 138 0.55 -1.74 -6.83
CA HIS A 138 -0.10 -2.42 -7.98
C HIS A 138 -1.64 -2.61 -7.90
N SER A 139 -2.32 -1.74 -7.14
CA SER A 139 -3.76 -1.86 -6.84
C SER A 139 -4.64 -0.90 -7.64
N LEU A 140 -4.02 -0.06 -8.47
CA LEU A 140 -4.68 0.75 -9.49
C LEU A 140 -4.38 0.14 -10.86
N THR A 141 -5.41 -0.20 -11.61
CA THR A 141 -5.27 -0.74 -12.97
C THR A 141 -5.63 0.33 -13.99
N PRO A 142 -4.74 0.70 -14.94
CA PRO A 142 -5.10 1.64 -15.99
C PRO A 142 -6.21 1.09 -16.88
N PHE A 143 -7.25 1.89 -17.13
CA PHE A 143 -8.38 1.51 -17.98
C PHE A 143 -8.89 2.73 -18.74
N PRO A 144 -8.60 2.86 -20.06
CA PRO A 144 -7.95 1.85 -20.92
C PRO A 144 -6.46 1.60 -20.59
N GLU A 145 -5.97 0.40 -20.93
CA GLU A 145 -4.56 0.02 -20.76
C GLU A 145 -3.60 0.81 -21.66
N GLU A 146 -4.10 1.34 -22.77
CA GLU A 146 -3.36 2.12 -23.77
C GLU A 146 -4.05 3.47 -23.99
N ILE A 147 -3.26 4.56 -23.96
CA ILE A 147 -3.71 5.93 -24.19
C ILE A 147 -2.80 6.64 -25.17
N THR A 148 -3.30 7.55 -26.00
CA THR A 148 -2.42 8.42 -26.81
C THR A 148 -1.83 9.54 -25.94
N GLN A 149 -0.80 10.21 -26.44
CA GLN A 149 -0.20 11.39 -25.79
C GLN A 149 -1.22 12.51 -25.45
N ALA A 150 -2.37 12.56 -26.13
CA ALA A 150 -3.40 13.57 -25.94
C ALA A 150 -4.50 13.17 -24.94
N ASP A 151 -4.54 11.90 -24.53
CA ASP A 151 -5.58 11.34 -23.70
C ASP A 151 -5.25 11.46 -22.21
N VAL A 152 -6.30 11.47 -21.40
CA VAL A 152 -6.23 11.51 -19.94
C VAL A 152 -6.03 10.10 -19.39
N GLN A 153 -5.14 9.93 -18.40
CA GLN A 153 -5.00 8.64 -17.73
C GLN A 153 -6.16 8.41 -16.75
N LEU A 154 -6.98 7.40 -17.04
CA LEU A 154 -8.01 6.89 -16.16
C LEU A 154 -7.54 5.56 -15.53
N VAL A 155 -7.84 5.36 -14.25
CA VAL A 155 -7.49 4.15 -13.50
C VAL A 155 -8.69 3.61 -12.73
N VAL A 156 -8.72 2.29 -12.55
CA VAL A 156 -9.73 1.56 -11.78
C VAL A 156 -9.14 1.09 -10.46
N TYR A 157 -9.88 1.33 -9.38
CA TYR A 157 -9.64 0.78 -8.04
C TYR A 157 -10.80 -0.13 -7.63
N GLN A 158 -10.50 -1.22 -6.94
CA GLN A 158 -11.48 -2.22 -6.48
C GLN A 158 -11.28 -2.56 -5.00
N ASP A 159 -12.36 -2.48 -4.22
CA ASP A 159 -12.38 -2.79 -2.78
C ASP A 159 -13.80 -3.18 -2.32
N THR A 160 -14.08 -3.22 -1.01
CA THR A 160 -15.41 -3.47 -0.42
C THR A 160 -15.91 -2.30 0.43
N ALA A 161 -17.13 -1.80 0.21
CA ALA A 161 -17.77 -0.79 1.06
C ALA A 161 -17.87 -1.22 2.54
N TYR A 162 -17.97 -2.53 2.79
CA TYR A 162 -18.04 -3.10 4.14
C TYR A 162 -16.64 -3.43 4.65
N PHE A 163 -16.38 -3.12 5.92
CA PHE A 163 -15.16 -3.46 6.61
C PHE A 163 -15.14 -4.96 6.91
N LEU A 164 -14.26 -5.67 6.19
CA LEU A 164 -14.18 -7.12 6.26
C LEU A 164 -13.46 -7.54 7.54
N SER A 165 -14.20 -8.21 8.43
CA SER A 165 -13.71 -8.57 9.77
C SER A 165 -14.36 -9.86 10.27
N PRO A 166 -13.67 -10.69 11.08
CA PRO A 166 -14.31 -11.78 11.83
C PRO A 166 -15.26 -11.29 12.93
N TYR A 167 -15.27 -9.99 13.25
CA TYR A 167 -16.10 -9.39 14.30
C TYR A 167 -17.32 -8.68 13.70
N ALA A 168 -18.42 -8.65 14.44
CA ALA A 168 -19.57 -7.80 14.09
C ALA A 168 -19.20 -6.32 14.22
N VAL A 169 -19.77 -5.48 13.35
CA VAL A 169 -19.48 -4.04 13.27
C VAL A 169 -20.75 -3.24 13.55
N LYS A 170 -20.79 -2.52 14.69
CA LYS A 170 -21.97 -1.73 15.11
C LYS A 170 -22.19 -0.53 14.19
N VAL A 171 -21.14 0.22 13.86
CA VAL A 171 -21.20 1.41 12.97
C VAL A 171 -19.93 1.48 12.13
N GLN A 172 -20.06 1.76 10.83
CA GLN A 172 -18.90 2.02 9.97
C GLN A 172 -19.07 3.20 9.01
N THR A 173 -17.95 3.84 8.66
CA THR A 173 -17.86 4.81 7.56
C THR A 173 -16.67 4.48 6.65
N LEU A 174 -16.82 4.75 5.35
CA LEU A 174 -15.75 4.66 4.37
C LEU A 174 -15.63 5.99 3.61
N SER A 175 -14.41 6.50 3.52
CA SER A 175 -13.99 7.66 2.74
C SER A 175 -12.93 7.21 1.74
N ILE A 176 -13.08 7.58 0.48
CA ILE A 176 -12.11 7.36 -0.60
C ILE A 176 -11.70 8.72 -1.15
N MET A 177 -10.45 9.12 -0.92
CA MET A 177 -9.86 10.36 -1.41
C MET A 177 -9.24 10.15 -2.79
N LEU A 178 -9.57 11.04 -3.72
CA LEU A 178 -9.15 11.02 -5.12
C LEU A 178 -8.23 12.21 -5.41
N PRO A 179 -7.34 12.12 -6.42
CA PRO A 179 -6.46 13.22 -6.82
C PRO A 179 -7.23 14.43 -7.40
N SER A 180 -8.45 14.22 -7.89
CA SER A 180 -9.34 15.27 -8.36
C SER A 180 -10.81 14.83 -8.26
N GLY A 181 -11.75 15.76 -8.46
CA GLY A 181 -13.18 15.45 -8.55
C GLY A 181 -13.64 14.83 -9.87
N ARG A 182 -12.72 14.45 -10.77
CA ARG A 182 -13.04 13.86 -12.07
C ARG A 182 -13.14 12.34 -11.96
N VAL A 183 -14.38 11.87 -11.90
CA VAL A 183 -14.74 10.46 -11.76
C VAL A 183 -15.57 10.05 -12.96
N GLU A 184 -15.12 9.04 -13.70
CA GLU A 184 -15.82 8.47 -14.85
C GLU A 184 -16.99 7.61 -14.37
N SER A 185 -16.73 6.72 -13.41
CA SER A 185 -17.79 5.96 -12.74
C SER A 185 -17.41 5.56 -11.31
N TYR A 186 -18.41 5.36 -10.46
CA TYR A 186 -18.24 4.74 -9.15
C TYR A 186 -19.50 3.95 -8.77
N THR A 187 -19.34 2.91 -7.96
CA THR A 187 -20.45 2.09 -7.47
C THR A 187 -21.46 2.94 -6.71
N LYS A 188 -22.68 3.06 -7.23
CA LYS A 188 -23.75 3.82 -6.57
C LYS A 188 -24.30 3.00 -5.40
N HIS A 189 -24.30 3.60 -4.22
CA HIS A 189 -24.93 3.06 -3.02
C HIS A 189 -25.92 4.10 -2.49
N PRO A 190 -27.06 3.74 -1.86
CA PRO A 190 -28.00 4.72 -1.27
C PRO A 190 -27.33 5.73 -0.34
N ASN A 191 -26.40 5.25 0.50
CA ASN A 191 -25.58 6.09 1.39
C ASN A 191 -24.22 6.46 0.76
N GLY A 192 -24.10 6.52 -0.57
CA GLY A 192 -22.86 6.74 -1.32
C GLY A 192 -22.86 8.07 -2.09
N LYS A 193 -22.02 9.03 -1.70
CA LYS A 193 -21.94 10.36 -2.34
C LYS A 193 -20.51 10.77 -2.67
N LEU A 194 -20.32 11.34 -3.86
CA LEU A 194 -19.12 12.11 -4.21
C LEU A 194 -19.28 13.54 -3.68
N VAL A 195 -18.29 14.04 -2.97
CA VAL A 195 -18.19 15.43 -2.50
C VAL A 195 -16.81 15.93 -2.88
N GLU A 196 -16.73 16.89 -3.81
CA GLU A 196 -15.47 17.39 -4.37
C GLU A 196 -14.61 16.26 -4.94
N SER A 197 -13.49 15.90 -4.29
CA SER A 197 -12.62 14.77 -4.64
C SER A 197 -12.68 13.61 -3.64
N GLU A 198 -13.75 13.49 -2.86
CA GLU A 198 -13.92 12.45 -1.84
C GLU A 198 -15.24 11.68 -2.03
N ILE A 199 -15.16 10.36 -2.23
CA ILE A 199 -16.34 9.48 -2.23
C ILE A 199 -16.56 8.96 -0.82
N LYS A 200 -17.71 9.29 -0.24
CA LYS A 200 -18.14 8.84 1.09
C LYS A 200 -19.22 7.77 0.97
N TYR A 201 -18.98 6.63 1.59
CA TYR A 201 -19.95 5.55 1.75
C TYR A 201 -20.33 5.39 3.23
N GLY A 202 -21.62 5.37 3.51
CA GLY A 202 -22.18 5.18 4.83
C GLY A 202 -22.74 6.46 5.47
N PRO A 203 -23.09 6.43 6.77
CA PRO A 203 -22.87 5.33 7.70
C PRO A 203 -23.60 4.03 7.32
N PHE A 204 -23.08 2.92 7.80
CA PHE A 204 -23.74 1.62 7.81
C PHE A 204 -23.75 1.08 9.23
N ASP A 205 -24.88 0.50 9.63
CA ASP A 205 -25.14 0.09 11.00
C ASP A 205 -25.36 -1.44 11.08
N ASN A 206 -24.87 -2.04 12.16
CA ASN A 206 -25.06 -3.45 12.55
C ASN A 206 -24.74 -4.47 11.43
N LEU A 207 -23.54 -4.39 10.87
CA LEU A 207 -23.06 -5.38 9.91
C LEU A 207 -22.58 -6.66 10.62
N PRO A 208 -23.01 -7.86 10.19
CA PRO A 208 -22.50 -9.12 10.72
C PRO A 208 -21.02 -9.36 10.33
N ALA A 209 -20.38 -10.30 11.01
CA ALA A 209 -19.03 -10.77 10.66
C ALA A 209 -18.96 -11.21 9.18
N PHE A 210 -17.79 -10.98 8.57
CA PHE A 210 -17.50 -11.26 7.15
C PHE A 210 -18.43 -10.59 6.11
N SER A 211 -19.09 -9.49 6.48
CA SER A 211 -19.86 -8.67 5.54
C SER A 211 -18.98 -8.14 4.39
N TYR A 212 -19.46 -8.30 3.16
CA TYR A 212 -18.77 -7.88 1.95
C TYR A 212 -19.74 -7.16 0.98
N SER A 213 -19.29 -6.06 0.37
CA SER A 213 -20.06 -5.33 -0.65
C SER A 213 -19.09 -4.68 -1.64
N PRO A 214 -18.89 -5.22 -2.85
CA PRO A 214 -17.86 -4.74 -3.75
C PRO A 214 -18.10 -3.28 -4.19
N VAL A 215 -17.04 -2.49 -4.23
CA VAL A 215 -17.00 -1.14 -4.80
C VAL A 215 -15.90 -1.04 -5.83
N ILE A 216 -16.25 -0.41 -6.95
CA ILE A 216 -15.35 -0.08 -8.05
C ILE A 216 -15.41 1.43 -8.23
N VAL A 217 -14.24 2.05 -8.41
CA VAL A 217 -14.08 3.48 -8.70
C VAL A 217 -13.17 3.63 -9.91
N HIS A 218 -13.62 4.36 -10.92
CA HIS A 218 -12.92 4.65 -12.16
C HIS A 218 -12.77 6.17 -12.31
N PHE A 219 -11.54 6.67 -12.27
CA PHE A 219 -11.25 8.09 -12.06
C PHE A 219 -9.99 8.55 -12.78
N GLU A 220 -9.87 9.86 -13.00
CA GLU A 220 -8.66 10.47 -13.56
C GLU A 220 -7.53 10.47 -12.53
N ASN A 221 -6.39 9.87 -12.88
CA ASN A 221 -5.17 9.94 -12.09
C ASN A 221 -3.96 10.13 -13.02
N ASN A 222 -3.51 11.38 -13.12
CA ASN A 222 -2.36 11.81 -13.90
C ASN A 222 -1.09 12.00 -13.04
N GLN A 223 -1.02 11.46 -11.82
CA GLN A 223 0.21 11.51 -11.03
C GLN A 223 1.33 10.66 -11.65
N PRO A 224 2.60 10.83 -11.22
CA PRO A 224 3.70 9.95 -11.64
C PRO A 224 3.47 8.50 -11.22
N PHE A 225 3.30 7.57 -12.18
CA PHE A 225 3.29 6.12 -11.93
C PHE A 225 4.73 5.59 -12.03
N ALA A 226 5.61 6.09 -11.18
CA ALA A 226 7.04 5.77 -11.19
C ALA A 226 7.33 4.43 -10.48
N VAL A 227 7.69 3.41 -11.26
CA VAL A 227 7.98 2.05 -10.76
C VAL A 227 9.43 1.68 -11.04
N ALA A 228 10.25 1.49 -10.02
CA ALA A 228 11.56 0.86 -10.14
C ALA A 228 11.38 -0.67 -10.17
N GLN A 229 11.50 -1.26 -11.37
CA GLN A 229 11.45 -2.71 -11.54
C GLN A 229 12.60 -3.39 -10.79
N GLU A 230 13.75 -2.71 -10.76
CA GLU A 230 14.89 -3.07 -9.93
C GLU A 230 15.58 -1.81 -9.42
N LEU A 231 15.94 -1.83 -8.13
CA LEU A 231 16.83 -0.88 -7.48
C LEU A 231 17.98 -1.65 -6.84
N VAL A 232 19.19 -1.46 -7.36
CA VAL A 232 20.43 -1.94 -6.72
C VAL A 232 21.03 -0.80 -5.93
N ARG A 233 21.03 -0.92 -4.61
CA ARG A 233 21.61 0.05 -3.67
C ARG A 233 22.92 -0.47 -3.09
N GLU A 234 24.01 0.18 -3.41
CA GLU A 234 25.34 -0.12 -2.91
C GLU A 234 25.74 0.92 -1.85
N ILE A 235 26.13 0.44 -0.67
CA ILE A 235 26.54 1.25 0.47
C ILE A 235 27.98 0.84 0.80
N GLU A 236 28.94 1.69 0.47
CA GLU A 236 30.36 1.47 0.76
C GLU A 236 30.78 2.26 2.01
N ILE A 237 31.25 1.53 3.03
CA ILE A 237 31.69 2.10 4.31
C ILE A 237 33.22 2.19 4.31
N SER A 238 33.73 3.43 4.23
CA SER A 238 35.14 3.77 4.32
C SER A 238 35.51 4.24 5.72
N HIS A 239 36.47 3.55 6.35
CA HIS A 239 37.03 3.94 7.64
C HIS A 239 37.84 5.25 7.59
N TRP A 240 38.08 5.81 6.40
CA TRP A 240 38.68 7.14 6.21
C TRP A 240 37.66 8.28 6.28
N GLY A 241 36.42 8.03 6.71
CA GLY A 241 35.47 9.05 7.14
C GLY A 241 34.24 9.27 6.27
N ASN A 242 34.00 8.43 5.24
CA ASN A 242 32.86 8.57 4.33
C ASN A 242 32.03 7.27 4.23
N VAL A 243 30.72 7.40 4.10
CA VAL A 243 29.83 6.36 3.59
C VAL A 243 29.36 6.79 2.21
N GLN A 244 29.76 6.05 1.17
CA GLN A 244 29.33 6.33 -0.19
C GLN A 244 28.10 5.48 -0.52
N VAL A 245 27.00 6.13 -0.90
CA VAL A 245 25.81 5.45 -1.43
C VAL A 245 25.79 5.62 -2.95
N THR A 246 25.52 4.53 -3.65
CA THR A 246 25.29 4.47 -5.09
C THR A 246 24.03 3.65 -5.35
N GLU A 247 23.10 4.19 -6.14
CA GLU A 247 21.79 3.61 -6.40
C GLU A 247 21.55 3.54 -7.89
N HIS A 248 21.41 2.31 -8.42
CA HIS A 248 21.10 2.02 -9.80
C HIS A 248 19.62 1.70 -9.95
N TYR A 249 18.89 2.53 -10.69
CA TYR A 249 17.46 2.41 -10.94
C TYR A 249 17.21 1.89 -12.35
N ASN A 250 16.39 0.85 -12.47
CA ASN A 250 15.69 0.48 -13.70
C ASN A 250 14.22 0.88 -13.56
N LEU A 251 13.88 2.07 -14.07
CA LEU A 251 12.58 2.71 -13.86
C LEU A 251 11.67 2.52 -15.08
N VAL A 252 10.41 2.15 -14.86
CA VAL A 252 9.33 2.14 -15.84
C VAL A 252 8.18 3.05 -15.40
N HIS A 253 7.46 3.65 -16.36
CA HIS A 253 6.18 4.29 -16.09
C HIS A 253 5.06 3.24 -16.06
N GLY A 254 4.62 2.84 -14.86
CA GLY A 254 3.60 1.80 -14.60
C GLY A 254 2.14 2.19 -14.88
N GLY A 255 1.93 3.29 -15.60
CA GLY A 255 0.61 3.80 -16.01
C GLY A 255 0.10 3.21 -17.34
N ALA A 256 -0.97 3.79 -17.88
CA ALA A 256 -1.52 3.41 -19.19
C ALA A 256 -0.47 3.63 -20.29
N ARG A 257 -0.20 2.60 -21.10
CA ARG A 257 0.89 2.60 -22.09
C ARG A 257 0.63 3.63 -23.19
N ASN A 258 1.68 4.33 -23.62
CA ASN A 258 1.55 5.29 -24.71
C ASN A 258 1.32 4.57 -26.06
N LYS A 259 0.21 4.90 -26.70
CA LYS A 259 -0.22 4.42 -28.00
C LYS A 259 0.11 5.43 -29.10
N GLY A 260 0.73 4.96 -30.17
CA GLY A 260 1.15 5.80 -31.31
C GLY A 260 2.46 6.53 -31.05
N GLY A 261 2.79 7.47 -31.93
CA GLY A 261 4.05 8.22 -31.89
C GLY A 261 4.06 9.34 -30.84
N PHE A 262 5.26 9.70 -30.37
CA PHE A 262 5.48 10.87 -29.54
C PHE A 262 5.76 12.11 -30.39
N SER A 263 4.95 13.15 -30.22
CA SER A 263 5.14 14.46 -30.83
C SER A 263 5.73 15.43 -29.81
N ARG A 264 7.03 15.72 -29.95
CA ARG A 264 7.71 16.74 -29.12
C ARG A 264 7.09 18.13 -29.30
N LEU A 265 6.61 18.46 -30.50
CA LEU A 265 5.94 19.74 -30.77
C LEU A 265 4.67 19.89 -29.94
N ASP A 266 3.78 18.89 -29.96
CA ASP A 266 2.55 18.91 -29.16
C ASP A 266 2.86 18.93 -27.66
N TYR A 267 3.87 18.15 -27.24
CA TYR A 267 4.33 18.06 -25.85
C TYR A 267 4.82 19.40 -25.30
N GLN A 268 5.58 20.16 -26.11
CA GLN A 268 6.11 21.46 -25.73
C GLN A 268 5.06 22.58 -25.87
N ALA A 269 4.16 22.49 -26.86
CA ALA A 269 3.13 23.49 -27.10
C ALA A 269 2.01 23.45 -26.04
N ARG A 270 1.63 22.27 -25.55
CA ARG A 270 0.56 22.11 -24.53
C ARG A 270 0.89 21.02 -23.49
N PRO A 271 1.92 21.19 -22.63
CA PRO A 271 2.35 20.17 -21.67
C PRO A 271 1.24 19.58 -20.79
N SER A 272 0.35 20.43 -20.28
CA SER A 272 -0.73 20.05 -19.36
C SER A 272 -1.90 19.30 -20.01
N ILE A 273 -1.89 19.15 -21.34
CA ILE A 273 -2.95 18.45 -22.10
C ILE A 273 -2.33 17.33 -22.93
N ARG A 274 -1.25 17.61 -23.66
CA ARG A 274 -0.53 16.68 -24.56
C ARG A 274 0.65 16.00 -23.85
N GLY A 275 0.46 15.71 -22.57
CA GLY A 275 1.50 15.23 -21.65
C GLY A 275 1.06 15.11 -20.19
N ALA A 276 -0.23 15.23 -19.89
CA ALA A 276 -0.75 15.22 -18.51
C ALA A 276 -0.40 13.94 -17.75
N SER A 277 -0.51 12.79 -18.44
CA SER A 277 -0.20 11.44 -17.93
C SER A 277 1.28 11.09 -17.93
N SER A 278 2.18 12.05 -18.19
CA SER A 278 3.63 11.86 -18.18
C SER A 278 4.28 12.57 -17.01
N PHE A 279 5.38 12.03 -16.50
CA PHE A 279 6.20 12.73 -15.51
C PHE A 279 7.59 13.07 -16.06
N ARG A 280 8.16 14.17 -15.53
CA ARG A 280 9.52 14.64 -15.84
C ARG A 280 10.42 14.68 -14.63
N HIS A 281 9.86 14.92 -13.44
CA HIS A 281 10.64 15.15 -12.24
C HIS A 281 10.47 13.99 -11.27
N LEU A 282 11.56 13.55 -10.67
CA LEU A 282 11.59 12.67 -9.50
C LEU A 282 12.35 13.38 -8.40
N VAL A 283 11.91 13.20 -7.15
CA VAL A 283 12.44 13.91 -5.99
C VAL A 283 13.00 12.90 -5.00
N ALA A 284 14.30 12.97 -4.71
CA ALA A 284 14.95 12.22 -3.65
C ALA A 284 15.17 13.10 -2.41
N ARG A 285 14.65 12.66 -1.25
CA ARG A 285 14.96 13.24 0.07
C ARG A 285 16.21 12.57 0.62
N LEU A 286 17.35 13.15 0.30
CA LEU A 286 18.65 12.69 0.78
C LEU A 286 18.82 13.00 2.28
N PRO A 287 19.64 12.23 3.02
CA PRO A 287 19.97 12.57 4.40
C PRO A 287 20.62 13.97 4.50
N PRO A 288 20.50 14.65 5.66
CA PRO A 288 21.24 15.88 5.91
C PRO A 288 22.75 15.66 5.72
N ARG A 289 23.48 16.72 5.34
CA ARG A 289 24.93 16.70 5.08
C ARG A 289 25.39 15.78 3.94
N ALA A 290 24.48 15.25 3.11
CA ALA A 290 24.86 14.56 1.89
C ALA A 290 25.72 15.46 1.00
N HIS A 291 26.78 14.92 0.41
CA HIS A 291 27.73 15.66 -0.43
C HIS A 291 28.15 14.83 -1.64
N SER A 292 28.95 15.42 -2.54
CA SER A 292 29.45 14.73 -3.74
C SER A 292 28.33 14.08 -4.57
N VAL A 293 27.16 14.72 -4.61
CA VAL A 293 25.95 14.18 -5.26
C VAL A 293 26.15 14.17 -6.77
N TYR A 294 25.86 13.04 -7.41
CA TYR A 294 25.94 12.89 -8.86
C TYR A 294 24.71 12.16 -9.43
N TYR A 295 24.38 12.50 -10.68
CA TYR A 295 23.27 11.93 -11.44
C TYR A 295 23.72 11.64 -12.88
N ARG A 296 23.69 10.36 -13.27
CA ARG A 296 24.22 9.87 -14.55
C ARG A 296 23.41 8.69 -15.07
N ASP A 297 23.53 8.40 -16.36
CA ASP A 297 23.10 7.13 -16.95
C ASP A 297 24.29 6.39 -17.57
N GLU A 298 23.99 5.36 -18.38
CA GLU A 298 25.00 4.55 -19.06
C GLU A 298 25.83 5.35 -20.09
N ILE A 299 25.24 6.40 -20.68
CA ILE A 299 25.90 7.23 -21.70
C ILE A 299 26.55 8.50 -21.15
N GLY A 300 26.43 8.76 -19.84
CA GLY A 300 27.22 9.76 -19.13
C GLY A 300 26.42 10.62 -18.15
N ASN A 301 26.93 11.81 -17.86
CA ASN A 301 26.27 12.73 -16.92
C ASN A 301 24.91 13.22 -17.45
N ILE A 302 23.97 13.47 -16.55
CA ILE A 302 22.70 14.16 -16.85
C ILE A 302 22.71 15.47 -16.05
N SER A 303 22.81 16.60 -16.76
CA SER A 303 22.89 17.93 -16.14
C SER A 303 21.54 18.49 -15.67
N THR A 304 20.43 17.87 -16.05
CA THR A 304 19.07 18.24 -15.62
C THR A 304 18.78 17.67 -14.22
N SER A 305 19.44 18.25 -13.22
CA SER A 305 19.18 18.00 -11.80
C SER A 305 19.39 19.25 -10.97
N HIS A 306 18.61 19.38 -9.90
CA HIS A 306 18.64 20.50 -8.97
C HIS A 306 18.77 20.00 -7.54
N LEU A 307 19.73 20.56 -6.80
CA LEU A 307 20.05 20.14 -5.44
C LEU A 307 19.75 21.27 -4.47
N TRP A 308 18.74 21.06 -3.63
CA TRP A 308 18.25 22.02 -2.65
C TRP A 308 18.58 21.51 -1.24
N GLY A 309 19.24 22.32 -0.42
CA GLY A 309 19.71 21.89 0.90
C GLY A 309 19.59 22.97 1.96
N ASP A 310 19.30 22.52 3.18
CA ASP A 310 19.45 23.26 4.42
C ASP A 310 20.06 22.29 5.46
N SER A 311 20.59 22.81 6.56
CA SER A 311 21.10 22.10 7.74
C SER A 311 20.27 20.89 8.20
N ARG A 312 18.96 20.86 7.92
CA ARG A 312 18.02 19.81 8.34
C ARG A 312 17.49 18.90 7.23
N LYS A 313 17.70 19.24 5.95
CA LYS A 313 17.10 18.52 4.83
C LYS A 313 17.90 18.68 3.55
N MET A 314 17.96 17.64 2.74
CA MET A 314 18.58 17.68 1.43
C MET A 314 17.64 17.03 0.41
N GLN A 315 17.43 17.71 -0.72
CA GLN A 315 16.46 17.32 -1.73
C GLN A 315 17.12 17.42 -3.09
N LEU A 316 17.28 16.28 -3.75
CA LEU A 316 17.74 16.17 -5.12
C LEU A 316 16.50 15.98 -6.02
N GLU A 317 16.25 16.94 -6.88
CA GLU A 317 15.28 16.84 -7.97
C GLU A 317 16.03 16.43 -9.24
N ILE A 318 15.60 15.35 -9.90
CA ILE A 318 16.19 14.86 -11.15
C ILE A 318 15.15 14.88 -12.27
N GLU A 319 15.59 15.22 -13.49
CA GLU A 319 14.80 15.08 -14.71
C GLU A 319 15.52 14.13 -15.69
N PRO A 320 14.93 12.97 -16.04
CA PRO A 320 15.45 12.08 -17.06
C PRO A 320 15.56 12.76 -18.44
N ARG A 321 16.39 12.20 -19.34
CA ARG A 321 16.68 12.81 -20.66
C ARG A 321 15.44 13.05 -21.55
N TYR A 322 14.33 12.43 -21.24
CA TYR A 322 13.05 12.55 -21.93
C TYR A 322 11.89 12.39 -20.93
N PRO A 323 10.71 12.96 -21.22
CA PRO A 323 9.54 12.76 -20.38
C PRO A 323 9.13 11.30 -20.35
N MET A 324 8.83 10.77 -19.16
CA MET A 324 8.37 9.40 -19.00
C MET A 324 6.88 9.31 -19.32
N LEU A 325 6.58 8.74 -20.49
CA LEU A 325 5.23 8.32 -20.89
C LEU A 325 5.00 6.85 -20.49
N GLY A 326 3.74 6.44 -20.38
CA GLY A 326 3.38 5.08 -19.96
C GLY A 326 4.06 3.96 -20.75
N GLY A 327 4.63 3.00 -20.03
CA GLY A 327 5.42 1.89 -20.56
C GLY A 327 6.86 2.23 -20.95
N TRP A 328 7.26 3.51 -20.97
CA TRP A 328 8.66 3.89 -21.25
C TRP A 328 9.57 3.51 -20.07
N ARG A 329 10.83 3.20 -20.37
CA ARG A 329 11.83 2.70 -19.41
C ARG A 329 13.12 3.50 -19.47
N THR A 330 13.61 3.96 -18.33
CA THR A 330 14.90 4.64 -18.21
C THR A 330 15.75 3.99 -17.13
N SER A 331 17.04 3.80 -17.42
CA SER A 331 18.05 3.37 -16.45
C SER A 331 18.89 4.56 -16.03
N PHE A 332 19.10 4.77 -14.74
CA PHE A 332 19.99 5.81 -14.24
C PHE A 332 20.65 5.44 -12.91
N THR A 333 21.70 6.17 -12.56
CA THR A 333 22.42 6.03 -11.31
C THR A 333 22.46 7.38 -10.59
N THR A 334 22.01 7.41 -9.34
CA THR A 334 22.28 8.51 -8.40
C THR A 334 23.26 8.04 -7.34
N GLY A 335 24.16 8.90 -6.90
CA GLY A 335 25.03 8.59 -5.77
C GLY A 335 25.38 9.83 -4.97
N TYR A 336 25.72 9.63 -3.70
CA TYR A 336 26.01 10.68 -2.74
C TYR A 336 26.89 10.13 -1.60
N GLY A 337 27.80 10.96 -1.10
CA GLY A 337 28.60 10.70 0.10
C GLY A 337 27.90 11.20 1.36
N LEU A 338 28.25 10.60 2.50
CA LEU A 338 27.73 10.92 3.83
C LEU A 338 28.89 10.89 4.84
N PRO A 339 28.96 11.82 5.80
CA PRO A 339 29.97 11.80 6.85
C PRO A 339 29.79 10.56 7.75
N LEU A 340 30.86 9.77 7.93
CA LEU A 340 30.79 8.49 8.64
C LEU A 340 30.31 8.60 10.10
N GLU A 341 30.66 9.71 10.76
CA GLU A 341 30.33 10.00 12.17
C GLU A 341 28.83 10.00 12.48
N ASP A 342 27.97 10.31 11.49
CA ASP A 342 26.52 10.36 11.67
C ASP A 342 25.86 8.96 11.60
N PHE A 343 26.58 7.95 11.11
CA PHE A 343 26.04 6.63 10.79
C PHE A 343 26.77 5.45 11.45
N LEU A 344 28.04 5.62 11.86
CA LEU A 344 28.86 4.59 12.50
C LEU A 344 29.04 4.86 14.00
N PHE A 345 28.53 3.94 14.82
CA PHE A 345 28.56 4.01 16.28
C PHE A 345 29.46 2.91 16.84
N GLU A 346 30.12 3.16 17.97
CA GLU A 346 30.94 2.15 18.67
C GLU A 346 30.38 1.91 20.08
N LYS A 347 30.21 0.64 20.46
CA LYS A 347 29.75 0.22 21.78
C LYS A 347 30.37 -1.13 22.14
N GLU A 348 30.98 -1.23 23.34
CA GLU A 348 31.56 -2.48 23.87
C GLU A 348 32.55 -3.15 22.90
N GLY A 349 33.35 -2.34 22.19
CA GLY A 349 34.33 -2.81 21.18
C GLY A 349 33.72 -3.28 19.85
N ASN A 350 32.39 -3.25 19.71
CA ASN A 350 31.67 -3.54 18.47
C ASN A 350 31.29 -2.24 17.74
N ARG A 351 31.28 -2.30 16.41
CA ARG A 351 30.85 -1.20 15.54
C ARG A 351 29.49 -1.49 14.91
N PHE A 352 28.62 -0.48 14.92
CA PHE A 352 27.24 -0.56 14.47
C PHE A 352 27.02 0.51 13.40
N LEU A 353 26.64 0.09 12.20
CA LEU A 353 26.19 0.99 11.15
C LEU A 353 24.66 1.11 11.20
N ASN A 354 24.14 2.31 11.44
CA ASN A 354 22.70 2.57 11.40
C ASN A 354 22.38 3.40 10.15
N ILE A 355 21.99 2.73 9.07
CA ILE A 355 21.59 3.37 7.81
C ILE A 355 20.27 2.78 7.30
N THR A 356 19.42 3.63 6.74
CA THR A 356 18.14 3.21 6.16
C THR A 356 18.36 2.32 4.93
N PHE A 357 17.66 1.19 4.84
CA PHE A 357 17.71 0.32 3.65
C PHE A 357 16.87 0.85 2.48
N GLY A 358 15.73 1.49 2.77
CA GLY A 358 14.81 2.04 1.77
C GLY A 358 15.34 3.25 1.00
N CYS A 359 14.95 3.32 -0.27
CA CYS A 359 15.23 4.38 -1.24
C CYS A 359 14.87 5.79 -0.72
N PRO A 360 15.64 6.85 -1.08
CA PRO A 360 15.30 8.23 -0.75
C PRO A 360 14.25 8.87 -1.69
N MET A 361 13.87 8.23 -2.80
CA MET A 361 12.89 8.78 -3.75
C MET A 361 11.48 8.84 -3.14
N ASP A 362 10.86 10.01 -3.23
CA ASP A 362 9.44 10.22 -2.93
C ASP A 362 8.59 9.50 -4.00
N GLU A 363 7.58 8.76 -3.52
CA GLU A 363 6.55 8.12 -4.36
C GLU A 363 7.06 7.30 -5.55
N VAL A 364 8.18 6.61 -5.40
CA VAL A 364 8.63 5.54 -6.30
C VAL A 364 8.31 4.19 -5.69
N LEU A 365 7.53 3.37 -6.40
CA LEU A 365 7.27 1.97 -6.07
C LEU A 365 8.49 1.14 -6.48
N ILE A 366 8.92 0.19 -5.64
CA ILE A 366 10.08 -0.67 -5.92
C ILE A 366 9.62 -2.13 -5.91
N ASP A 367 9.77 -2.82 -7.05
CA ASP A 367 9.42 -4.24 -7.19
C ASP A 367 10.52 -5.14 -6.62
N ASN A 368 11.78 -4.86 -6.96
CA ASN A 368 12.96 -5.58 -6.47
C ASN A 368 13.98 -4.61 -5.86
N LEU A 369 14.32 -4.79 -4.58
CA LEU A 369 15.33 -3.99 -3.87
C LEU A 369 16.50 -4.88 -3.46
N ILE A 370 17.66 -4.68 -4.08
CA ILE A 370 18.91 -5.37 -3.75
C ILE A 370 19.80 -4.39 -2.99
N VAL A 371 20.05 -4.64 -1.71
CA VAL A 371 20.98 -3.83 -0.90
C VAL A 371 22.32 -4.57 -0.73
N LYS A 372 23.42 -3.92 -1.11
CA LYS A 372 24.79 -4.41 -0.93
C LYS A 372 25.53 -3.52 0.07
N ALA A 373 25.94 -4.08 1.21
CA ALA A 373 26.77 -3.40 2.19
C ALA A 373 28.25 -3.81 2.04
N MET A 374 29.08 -2.89 1.55
CA MET A 374 30.50 -3.07 1.26
C MET A 374 31.36 -2.43 2.36
N PHE A 375 32.40 -3.14 2.80
CA PHE A 375 33.31 -2.69 3.84
C PHE A 375 34.74 -2.82 3.33
N CYS A 376 35.55 -1.76 3.39
CA CYS A 376 36.90 -1.76 2.82
C CYS A 376 37.85 -2.79 3.46
N LEU A 377 37.57 -3.25 4.69
CA LEU A 377 38.40 -4.23 5.42
C LEU A 377 37.84 -5.65 5.32
N LYS A 378 38.71 -6.59 4.92
CA LYS A 378 38.43 -8.05 4.94
C LYS A 378 38.65 -8.63 6.35
N GLY A 379 37.99 -9.74 6.66
CA GLY A 379 38.27 -10.55 7.86
C GLY A 379 37.46 -10.26 9.13
N GLN A 380 36.59 -9.24 9.15
CA GLN A 380 35.70 -8.99 10.29
C GLN A 380 34.45 -9.88 10.25
N LYS A 381 34.00 -10.38 11.42
CA LYS A 381 32.66 -10.98 11.57
C LYS A 381 31.61 -9.89 11.38
N LYS A 382 30.61 -10.17 10.54
CA LYS A 382 29.54 -9.22 10.18
C LYS A 382 28.20 -9.82 10.58
N TYR A 383 27.36 -9.01 11.21
CA TYR A 383 25.99 -9.35 11.58
C TYR A 383 25.07 -8.29 11.01
N MET A 384 23.95 -8.70 10.42
CA MET A 384 22.92 -7.81 9.91
C MET A 384 21.66 -8.01 10.73
N PHE A 385 21.12 -6.91 11.24
CA PHE A 385 19.86 -6.89 11.98
C PHE A 385 18.79 -6.21 11.10
N PRO A 386 18.12 -6.97 10.21
CA PRO A 386 17.08 -6.40 9.37
C PRO A 386 15.89 -5.94 10.23
N PRO A 387 15.24 -4.80 9.90
CA PRO A 387 13.98 -4.42 10.53
C PRO A 387 12.93 -5.52 10.36
N HIS A 388 12.01 -5.65 11.32
CA HIS A 388 11.06 -6.77 11.41
C HIS A 388 10.32 -7.09 10.09
N PHE A 389 10.03 -6.09 9.25
CA PHE A 389 9.35 -6.31 7.97
C PHE A 389 10.18 -7.11 6.94
N LEU A 390 11.51 -7.06 7.00
CA LEU A 390 12.38 -7.88 6.14
C LEU A 390 12.55 -9.32 6.67
N GLN A 391 12.14 -9.60 7.91
CA GLN A 391 12.19 -10.94 8.48
C GLN A 391 11.03 -11.83 7.98
N SER A 392 9.91 -11.24 7.56
CA SER A 392 8.73 -12.00 7.10
C SER A 392 8.89 -12.64 5.72
N ASN A 393 9.71 -12.06 4.84
CA ASN A 393 9.97 -12.60 3.50
C ASN A 393 11.14 -13.60 3.47
N GLY A 394 11.69 -13.97 4.63
CA GLY A 394 12.76 -14.97 4.78
C GLY A 394 12.32 -16.42 4.61
N MET A 395 11.52 -16.74 3.58
CA MET A 395 11.20 -18.11 3.17
C MET A 395 11.15 -18.27 1.64
N ARG A 396 12.27 -18.00 0.96
CA ARG A 396 12.97 -18.93 0.04
C ARG A 396 14.25 -18.33 -0.50
#